data_AF-A0A9P8DQF8-F1
#
_entry.id   AF-A0A9P8DQF8-F1
#
_cell.length_a   1.000
_cell.length_b   1.000
_cell.length_c   1.000
_cell.angle_alpha   90.00
_cell.angle_beta   90.00
_cell.angle_gamma   90.00
#
_symmetry.space_group_name_H-M   'P 1'
#
loop_
_entity.id
_entity.type
_entity.pdbx_description
1 polymer ?
#
loop_
_entity_poly.entity_id
_entity_poly.type
_entity_poly.pdbx_seq_one_letter_code
_entity_poly.pdbx_strand_id
1 'polypeptide(L)'
;MAQTPADLVIGRDPSTRLPPGATPPDRATWERTIASFCKKNRLPKFNGAATKWPAHRQLCLEICGWGDSEKHDPKGRNRKADPEYPTTIHTMAAARALFTGDHKEAIQILKKASTAHPELLFVSLALQLMGSGDSTPAKNKEQLDFDEAVASKTDPYLRAISSLIATGDWTAIASQLSLPLSDRVYVAIRNFDDDQLTQWLNKQITLAIADGDIEGIVLTGITEPMVDIFARYIQKFHDVQTATLVLSICAPRYIDDIRCRAWRNTYRAHLQRHKLFFQRTKFDVESTKRSKRDGIPKLKPPSRQIALRCVFCDAETSLANTANQPPHLGGASSAQAASALESRNPLLATSINAGVSCPNCGRHLPRCVVCLEIVGVPRSDKPEEKSESKMADTLSALYLNADADATSERTLS
;
A
#
# COMPACT_ATOMS: atom_id res chain seq x y z
N MET A 1 -7.41 13.08 32.08
CA MET A 1 -6.39 12.01 31.98
C MET A 1 -6.01 11.87 30.52
N ALA A 2 -4.91 12.50 30.12
CA ALA A 2 -4.45 12.51 28.73
C ALA A 2 -3.75 11.18 28.42
N GLN A 3 -4.35 10.39 27.54
CA GLN A 3 -3.70 9.21 26.96
C GLN A 3 -2.54 9.69 26.07
N THR A 4 -1.33 9.31 26.44
CA THR A 4 -0.11 9.49 25.64
C THR A 4 -0.25 8.77 24.30
N PRO A 5 0.11 9.39 23.15
CA PRO A 5 0.14 8.71 21.87
C PRO A 5 1.41 7.85 21.81
N ALA A 6 1.32 6.63 22.34
CA ALA A 6 2.41 5.67 22.36
C ALA A 6 2.30 4.68 21.18
N ASP A 7 2.06 5.15 19.96
CA ASP A 7 2.03 4.29 18.78
C ASP A 7 2.40 5.07 17.52
N LEU A 8 3.68 5.07 17.13
CA LEU A 8 4.13 4.86 15.73
C LEU A 8 5.66 5.03 15.61
N VAL A 9 6.41 3.94 15.44
CA VAL A 9 7.77 4.03 14.88
C VAL A 9 8.03 2.84 13.96
N ILE A 10 7.85 3.06 12.65
CA ILE A 10 8.00 2.01 11.63
C ILE A 10 9.41 2.10 11.03
N GLY A 11 10.36 1.43 11.66
CA GLY A 11 11.69 1.14 11.10
C GLY A 11 11.68 -0.11 10.21
N ARG A 12 12.56 -0.13 9.19
CA ARG A 12 12.70 -1.23 8.22
C ARG A 12 13.21 -2.53 8.87
N ASP A 13 14.05 -2.40 9.89
CA ASP A 13 14.61 -3.52 10.66
C ASP A 13 13.98 -3.61 12.06
N PRO A 14 13.73 -4.82 12.58
CA PRO A 14 13.33 -5.07 13.98
C PRO A 14 14.09 -4.25 15.02
N SER A 15 15.40 -4.12 14.84
CA SER A 15 16.34 -3.40 15.71
C SER A 15 16.20 -1.88 15.68
N THR A 16 15.50 -1.33 14.68
CA THR A 16 15.28 0.11 14.50
C THR A 16 13.94 0.59 15.06
N ARG A 17 13.20 -0.30 15.72
CA ARG A 17 11.88 -0.01 16.32
C ARG A 17 12.02 0.17 17.81
N LEU A 18 11.22 1.05 18.39
CA LEU A 18 11.06 1.11 19.84
C LEU A 18 10.44 -0.22 20.32
N PRO A 19 11.07 -0.93 21.27
CA PRO A 19 10.46 -2.13 21.83
C PRO A 19 9.17 -1.76 22.58
N PRO A 20 8.22 -2.71 22.72
CA PRO A 20 7.01 -2.49 23.52
C PRO A 20 7.37 -1.99 24.93
N GLY A 21 6.79 -0.86 25.35
CA GLY A 21 7.08 -0.25 26.65
C GLY A 21 8.33 0.64 26.70
N ALA A 22 9.04 0.85 25.58
CA ALA A 22 10.08 1.85 25.52
C ALA A 22 9.48 3.26 25.65
N THR A 23 10.17 4.12 26.38
CA THR A 23 9.82 5.54 26.44
C THR A 23 10.02 6.17 25.06
N PRO A 24 9.02 6.89 24.54
CA PRO A 24 9.21 7.65 23.32
C PRO A 24 10.35 8.65 23.52
N PRO A 25 11.20 8.86 22.50
CA PRO A 25 12.31 9.78 22.60
C PRO A 25 11.79 11.18 22.93
N ASP A 26 12.60 11.93 23.69
CA ASP A 26 12.30 13.32 23.95
C ASP A 26 12.32 14.13 22.63
N ARG A 27 11.66 15.29 22.66
CA ARG A 27 11.49 16.15 21.48
C ARG A 27 12.79 16.39 20.71
N ALA A 28 13.89 16.67 21.42
CA ALA A 28 15.17 16.99 20.78
C ALA A 28 15.75 15.77 20.04
N THR A 29 15.64 14.58 20.63
CA THR A 29 16.10 13.33 19.99
C THR A 29 15.22 12.96 18.81
N TRP A 30 13.92 13.19 18.91
CA TRP A 30 12.97 12.92 17.83
C TRP A 30 13.22 13.83 16.61
N GLU A 31 13.36 15.15 16.83
CA GLU A 31 13.76 16.13 15.79
C GLU A 31 15.11 15.78 15.16
N ARG A 32 16.11 15.41 15.97
CA ARG A 32 17.46 15.06 15.46
C ARG A 32 17.41 13.81 14.57
N THR A 33 16.64 12.80 14.97
CA THR A 33 16.47 11.55 14.21
C THR A 33 15.79 11.81 12.87
N ILE A 34 14.69 12.59 12.88
CA ILE A 34 13.98 12.96 11.66
C ILE A 34 14.85 13.84 10.77
N ALA A 35 15.58 14.81 11.32
CA ALA A 35 16.52 15.64 10.56
C ALA A 35 17.60 14.80 9.86
N SER A 36 18.11 13.74 10.52
CA SER A 36 19.04 12.78 9.91
C SER A 36 18.40 12.04 8.74
N PHE A 37 17.14 11.60 8.89
CA PHE A 37 16.36 10.98 7.82
C PHE A 37 16.15 11.96 6.64
N CYS A 38 15.70 13.19 6.90
CA CYS A 38 15.48 14.22 5.89
C CYS A 38 16.77 14.51 5.11
N LYS A 39 17.91 14.63 5.81
CA LYS A 39 19.22 14.84 5.19
C LYS A 39 19.65 13.65 4.33
N LYS A 40 19.49 12.43 4.84
CA LYS A 40 19.84 11.20 4.12
C LYS A 40 19.03 11.05 2.82
N ASN A 41 17.74 11.41 2.86
CA ASN A 41 16.85 11.35 1.71
C ASN A 41 16.83 12.65 0.88
N ARG A 42 17.69 13.63 1.19
CA ARG A 42 17.83 14.91 0.47
C ARG A 42 16.50 15.68 0.36
N LEU A 43 15.68 15.63 1.40
CA LEU A 43 14.43 16.38 1.42
C LEU A 43 14.72 17.90 1.43
N PRO A 44 13.90 18.72 0.75
CA PRO A 44 14.06 20.15 0.75
C PRO A 44 13.89 20.70 2.18
N LYS A 45 14.62 21.78 2.48
CA LYS A 45 14.44 22.49 3.75
C LYS A 45 12.98 22.96 3.85
N PHE A 46 12.44 22.87 5.05
CA PHE A 46 11.10 23.40 5.32
C PHE A 46 11.07 24.90 5.01
N ASN A 47 10.10 25.28 4.18
CA ASN A 47 9.81 26.66 3.83
C ASN A 47 8.29 26.85 4.02
N GLY A 48 7.90 27.61 5.05
CA GLY A 48 6.52 27.74 5.46
C GLY A 48 6.40 28.54 6.76
N ALA A 49 5.28 28.40 7.45
CA ALA A 49 5.00 29.08 8.71
C ALA A 49 6.05 28.76 9.80
N ALA A 50 6.32 29.72 10.67
CA ALA A 50 7.27 29.52 11.76
C ALA A 50 6.85 28.32 12.62
N THR A 51 7.78 27.41 12.89
CA THR A 51 7.49 26.17 13.61
C THR A 51 8.61 25.79 14.57
N LYS A 52 8.22 25.16 15.67
CA LYS A 52 9.10 24.49 16.62
C LYS A 52 9.58 23.13 16.10
N TRP A 53 9.02 22.64 14.98
CA TRP A 53 9.21 21.27 14.48
C TRP A 53 9.59 21.21 12.98
N PRO A 54 10.67 21.87 12.55
CA PRO A 54 10.98 22.02 11.12
C PRO A 54 11.32 20.70 10.42
N ALA A 55 12.02 19.76 11.07
CA ALA A 55 12.34 18.48 10.43
C ALA A 55 11.09 17.60 10.32
N HIS A 56 10.20 17.65 11.31
CA HIS A 56 8.92 16.94 11.24
C HIS A 56 8.07 17.44 10.09
N ARG A 57 7.94 18.76 9.93
CA ARG A 57 7.16 19.30 8.82
C ARG A 57 7.71 18.86 7.47
N GLN A 58 9.03 18.76 7.30
CA GLN A 58 9.63 18.21 6.07
C GLN A 58 9.17 16.76 5.83
N LEU A 59 9.24 15.93 6.86
CA LEU A 59 8.81 14.54 6.77
C LEU A 59 7.31 14.44 6.49
N CYS A 60 6.46 15.23 7.15
CA CYS A 60 5.02 15.22 6.92
C CYS A 60 4.65 15.67 5.50
N LEU A 61 5.32 16.69 4.95
CA LEU A 61 5.12 17.12 3.56
C LEU A 61 5.54 16.02 2.57
N GLU A 62 6.59 15.27 2.89
CA GLU A 62 7.02 14.11 2.10
C GLU A 62 6.00 12.97 2.15
N ILE A 63 5.47 12.67 3.34
CA ILE A 63 4.41 11.66 3.55
C ILE A 63 3.15 11.99 2.74
N CYS A 64 2.78 13.27 2.62
CA CYS A 64 1.64 13.68 1.79
C CYS A 64 1.81 13.29 0.31
N GLY A 65 3.04 13.04 -0.15
CA GLY A 65 3.33 12.53 -1.49
C GLY A 65 3.41 11.01 -1.61
N TRP A 66 3.36 10.25 -0.52
CA TRP A 66 3.45 8.79 -0.53
C TRP A 66 2.12 8.19 -0.98
N GLY A 67 1.96 8.06 -2.30
CA GLY A 67 0.71 7.64 -2.93
C GLY A 67 0.33 8.50 -4.13
N ASP A 68 1.06 9.60 -4.36
CA ASP A 68 0.90 10.40 -5.57
C ASP A 68 1.42 9.61 -6.77
N SER A 69 0.49 9.09 -7.58
CA SER A 69 0.81 8.34 -8.79
C SER A 69 1.61 9.18 -9.77
N GLU A 70 1.46 10.50 -9.77
CA GLU A 70 2.16 11.39 -10.71
C GLU A 70 3.65 11.56 -10.36
N LYS A 71 4.01 11.50 -9.07
CA LYS A 71 5.41 11.48 -8.63
C LYS A 71 6.12 10.16 -8.98
N HIS A 72 5.36 9.07 -9.09
CA HIS A 72 5.90 7.71 -9.28
C HIS A 72 5.76 7.18 -10.72
N ASP A 73 4.98 7.86 -11.57
CA ASP A 73 4.87 7.56 -13.00
C ASP A 73 5.79 8.50 -13.81
N PRO A 74 6.82 7.99 -14.52
CA PRO A 74 7.67 8.80 -15.38
C PRO A 74 6.90 9.52 -16.51
N LYS A 75 5.64 9.12 -16.77
CA LYS A 75 4.73 9.77 -17.73
C LYS A 75 3.64 10.61 -17.06
N GLY A 76 3.67 10.82 -15.73
CA GLY A 76 2.58 11.37 -14.92
C GLY A 76 1.98 12.71 -15.40
N ARG A 77 2.75 13.55 -16.11
CA ARG A 77 2.23 14.79 -16.75
C ARG A 77 1.47 14.60 -18.07
N ASN A 78 1.49 13.39 -18.65
CA ASN A 78 0.93 13.06 -19.98
C ASN A 78 -0.26 12.08 -19.90
N ARG A 79 -0.94 11.96 -18.75
CA ARG A 79 -2.21 11.22 -18.70
C ARG A 79 -3.24 11.96 -19.56
N LYS A 80 -4.03 11.23 -20.35
CA LYS A 80 -5.12 11.84 -21.13
C LYS A 80 -6.05 12.57 -20.16
N ALA A 81 -6.28 13.85 -20.42
CA ALA A 81 -7.20 14.66 -19.64
C ALA A 81 -8.58 14.00 -19.65
N ASP A 82 -9.28 14.08 -18.52
CA ASP A 82 -10.65 13.61 -18.45
C ASP A 82 -11.47 14.37 -19.52
N PRO A 83 -12.17 13.68 -20.45
CA PRO A 83 -12.96 14.35 -21.47
C PRO A 83 -14.03 15.27 -20.88
N GLU A 84 -14.50 15.01 -19.67
CA GLU A 84 -15.47 15.85 -18.96
C GLU A 84 -14.80 17.07 -18.29
N TYR A 85 -13.52 16.94 -17.90
CA TYR A 85 -12.76 18.00 -17.23
C TYR A 85 -11.33 18.14 -17.78
N PRO A 86 -11.16 18.63 -19.01
CA PRO A 86 -9.88 18.62 -19.70
C PRO A 86 -8.82 19.52 -19.05
N THR A 87 -9.23 20.51 -18.25
CA THR A 87 -8.34 21.45 -17.56
C THR A 87 -7.77 20.91 -16.24
N THR A 88 -8.38 19.90 -15.64
CA THR A 88 -8.11 19.47 -14.24
C THR A 88 -6.66 19.06 -13.99
N ILE A 89 -6.00 18.44 -14.96
CA ILE A 89 -4.58 18.06 -14.83
C ILE A 89 -3.71 19.32 -14.70
N HIS A 90 -4.03 20.36 -15.46
CA HIS A 90 -3.25 21.61 -15.46
C HIS A 90 -3.53 22.44 -14.21
N THR A 91 -4.79 22.54 -13.78
CA THR A 91 -5.18 23.27 -12.57
C THR A 91 -4.68 22.56 -11.32
N MET A 92 -4.74 21.23 -11.25
CA MET A 92 -4.14 20.43 -10.17
C MET A 92 -2.63 20.64 -10.10
N ALA A 93 -1.91 20.52 -11.22
CA ALA A 93 -0.46 20.72 -11.24
C ALA A 93 -0.08 22.15 -10.81
N ALA A 94 -0.83 23.16 -11.27
CA ALA A 94 -0.62 24.55 -10.88
C ALA A 94 -0.93 24.78 -9.39
N ALA A 95 -2.02 24.20 -8.87
CA ALA A 95 -2.40 24.30 -7.46
C ALA A 95 -1.35 23.63 -6.56
N ARG A 96 -0.86 22.44 -6.93
CA ARG A 96 0.20 21.76 -6.19
C ARG A 96 1.51 22.55 -6.19
N ALA A 97 1.90 23.15 -7.32
CA ALA A 97 3.05 24.06 -7.38
C ALA A 97 2.82 25.31 -6.50
N LEU A 98 1.59 25.81 -6.42
CA LEU A 98 1.24 26.91 -5.52
C LEU A 98 1.34 26.48 -4.05
N PHE A 99 0.89 25.26 -3.71
CA PHE A 99 0.99 24.70 -2.37
C PHE A 99 2.45 24.50 -1.95
N THR A 100 3.36 24.13 -2.88
CA THR A 100 4.81 24.05 -2.63
C THR A 100 5.49 25.42 -2.54
N GLY A 101 4.76 26.51 -2.81
CA GLY A 101 5.25 27.90 -2.81
C GLY A 101 5.97 28.30 -4.10
N ASP A 102 5.92 27.49 -5.15
CA ASP A 102 6.53 27.75 -6.44
C ASP A 102 5.59 28.55 -7.35
N HIS A 103 5.28 29.79 -6.96
CA HIS A 103 4.37 30.68 -7.70
C HIS A 103 4.74 30.83 -9.18
N LYS A 104 6.05 30.88 -9.49
CA LYS A 104 6.54 31.00 -10.86
C LYS A 104 6.15 29.79 -11.72
N GLU A 105 6.29 28.59 -11.17
CA GLU A 105 5.92 27.35 -11.87
C GLU A 105 4.40 27.28 -12.04
N ALA A 106 3.63 27.59 -10.99
CA ALA A 106 2.17 27.64 -11.08
C ALA A 106 1.68 28.57 -12.20
N ILE A 107 2.25 29.78 -12.30
CA ILE A 107 1.93 30.75 -13.37
C ILE A 107 2.31 30.18 -14.75
N GLN A 108 3.49 29.57 -14.90
CA GLN A 108 3.94 28.99 -16.16
C GLN A 108 3.04 27.83 -16.62
N ILE A 109 2.61 26.96 -15.69
CA ILE A 109 1.69 25.86 -15.98
C ILE A 109 0.37 26.42 -16.51
N LEU A 110 -0.22 27.41 -15.83
CA LEU A 110 -1.48 28.02 -16.26
C LEU A 110 -1.36 28.75 -17.61
N LYS A 111 -0.26 29.48 -17.85
CA LYS A 111 -0.01 30.15 -19.16
C LYS A 111 0.13 29.16 -20.30
N LYS A 112 0.81 28.03 -20.06
CA LYS A 112 0.95 26.99 -21.08
C LYS A 112 -0.41 26.35 -21.38
N ALA A 113 -1.17 26.02 -20.34
CA ALA A 113 -2.50 25.44 -20.48
C ALA A 113 -3.48 26.40 -21.16
N SER A 114 -3.33 27.72 -21.01
CA SER A 114 -4.24 28.69 -21.62
C SER A 114 -4.18 28.77 -23.15
N THR A 115 -3.19 28.11 -23.78
CA THR A 115 -3.17 27.93 -25.24
C THR A 115 -4.28 27.00 -25.73
N ALA A 116 -4.65 26.00 -24.92
CA ALA A 116 -5.77 25.10 -25.18
C ALA A 116 -7.05 25.53 -24.44
N HIS A 117 -6.90 26.25 -23.32
CA HIS A 117 -7.97 26.60 -22.37
C HIS A 117 -7.94 28.09 -22.00
N PRO A 118 -8.41 29.00 -22.88
CA PRO A 118 -8.27 30.45 -22.72
C PRO A 118 -8.77 31.00 -21.37
N GLU A 119 -9.73 30.35 -20.73
CA GLU A 119 -10.27 30.68 -19.41
C GLU A 119 -9.20 30.68 -18.29
N LEU A 120 -8.14 29.89 -18.42
CA LEU A 120 -7.05 29.82 -17.43
C LEU A 120 -6.11 31.03 -17.48
N LEU A 121 -6.16 31.82 -18.57
CA LEU A 121 -5.30 33.00 -18.74
C LEU A 121 -5.58 34.05 -17.66
N PHE A 122 -6.86 34.29 -17.34
CA PHE A 122 -7.27 35.26 -16.33
C PHE A 122 -6.76 34.88 -14.94
N VAL A 123 -6.83 33.58 -14.61
CA VAL A 123 -6.33 33.05 -13.33
C VAL A 123 -4.81 33.17 -13.24
N SER A 124 -4.10 32.89 -14.34
CA SER A 124 -2.65 33.07 -14.41
C SER A 124 -2.22 34.53 -14.19
N LEU A 125 -2.93 35.48 -14.83
CA LEU A 125 -2.65 36.91 -14.69
C LEU A 125 -2.94 37.41 -13.27
N ALA A 126 -4.07 37.00 -12.69
CA ALA A 126 -4.44 37.36 -11.32
C ALA A 126 -3.41 36.81 -10.30
N LEU A 127 -2.94 35.58 -10.49
CA LEU A 127 -1.90 34.99 -9.66
C LEU A 127 -0.55 35.73 -9.79
N GLN A 128 -0.23 36.22 -10.99
CA GLN A 128 0.96 37.05 -11.23
C GLN A 128 0.88 38.39 -10.49
N LEU A 129 -0.28 39.05 -10.51
CA LEU A 129 -0.50 40.31 -9.79
C LEU A 129 -0.34 40.14 -8.27
N MET A 130 -0.84 39.03 -7.71
CA MET A 130 -0.68 38.70 -6.29
C MET A 130 0.79 38.45 -5.91
N GLY A 131 1.57 37.82 -6.79
CA GLY A 131 2.98 37.49 -6.54
C GLY A 131 3.98 38.64 -6.72
N SER A 132 3.60 39.71 -7.41
CA SER A 132 4.50 40.83 -7.75
C SER A 132 4.69 41.86 -6.63
N GLY A 133 4.02 41.73 -5.48
CA GLY A 133 4.25 42.58 -4.30
C GLY A 133 3.88 44.07 -4.45
N ASP A 134 3.45 44.51 -5.63
CA ASP A 134 3.20 45.92 -5.96
C ASP A 134 1.73 46.33 -5.76
N SER A 135 1.01 45.66 -4.86
CA SER A 135 -0.35 46.06 -4.51
C SER A 135 -0.51 46.13 -3.00
N THR A 136 -0.62 47.36 -2.53
CA THR A 136 -1.15 47.73 -1.21
C THR A 136 -2.33 46.82 -0.81
N PRO A 137 -2.32 46.19 0.38
CA PRO A 137 -3.32 45.19 0.78
C PRO A 137 -4.64 45.81 1.26
N ALA A 138 -5.16 46.83 0.57
CA ALA A 138 -6.28 47.62 1.11
C ALA A 138 -7.36 48.10 0.13
N LYS A 139 -7.30 47.89 -1.20
CA LYS A 139 -8.29 48.53 -2.11
C LYS A 139 -8.88 47.72 -3.26
N ASN A 140 -8.51 46.47 -3.49
CA ASN A 140 -9.22 45.62 -4.48
C ASN A 140 -10.15 44.63 -3.79
N LYS A 141 -11.02 45.18 -2.94
CA LYS A 141 -12.19 44.49 -2.38
C LYS A 141 -13.41 44.61 -3.30
N GLU A 142 -13.23 45.03 -4.54
CA GLU A 142 -14.11 44.59 -5.61
C GLU A 142 -13.86 43.10 -5.74
N GLN A 143 -14.73 42.34 -5.10
CA GLN A 143 -14.90 40.90 -5.20
C GLN A 143 -14.68 40.51 -6.66
N LEU A 144 -13.45 40.09 -7.00
CA LEU A 144 -13.19 39.44 -8.28
C LEU A 144 -14.05 38.19 -8.21
N ASP A 145 -15.17 38.22 -8.93
CA ASP A 145 -16.24 37.23 -8.85
C ASP A 145 -15.82 35.94 -9.56
N PHE A 146 -14.70 35.36 -9.10
CA PHE A 146 -14.18 34.10 -9.58
C PHE A 146 -15.17 32.96 -9.28
N ASP A 147 -16.03 33.13 -8.29
CA ASP A 147 -17.12 32.21 -7.95
C ASP A 147 -18.24 32.21 -9.01
N GLU A 148 -18.35 33.23 -9.87
CA GLU A 148 -19.39 33.31 -10.90
C GLU A 148 -19.06 32.42 -12.13
N ALA A 149 -17.78 32.16 -12.40
CA ALA A 149 -17.35 31.35 -13.55
C ALA A 149 -17.66 29.86 -13.35
N VAL A 150 -18.45 29.26 -14.25
CA VAL A 150 -18.89 27.84 -14.19
C VAL A 150 -17.73 26.86 -13.96
N ALA A 151 -16.53 27.15 -14.48
CA ALA A 151 -15.34 26.30 -14.32
C ALA A 151 -14.79 26.24 -12.87
N SER A 152 -14.92 27.32 -12.06
CA SER A 152 -14.50 27.30 -10.64
C SER A 152 -15.50 26.53 -9.76
N LYS A 153 -16.75 26.37 -10.23
CA LYS A 153 -17.78 25.57 -9.56
C LYS A 153 -17.62 24.06 -9.78
N THR A 154 -16.87 23.62 -10.79
CA THR A 154 -16.67 22.19 -11.06
C THR A 154 -15.27 21.71 -10.69
N ASP A 155 -14.22 22.48 -10.99
CA ASP A 155 -12.83 22.09 -10.73
C ASP A 155 -12.40 22.48 -9.30
N PRO A 156 -12.11 21.50 -8.41
CA PRO A 156 -11.76 21.78 -7.03
C PRO A 156 -10.41 22.49 -6.89
N TYR A 157 -9.45 22.24 -7.79
CA TYR A 157 -8.14 22.88 -7.75
C TYR A 157 -8.20 24.30 -8.30
N LEU A 158 -8.99 24.55 -9.33
CA LEU A 158 -9.25 25.90 -9.82
C LEU A 158 -9.91 26.75 -8.74
N ARG A 159 -10.91 26.20 -8.04
CA ARG A 159 -11.55 26.86 -6.88
C ARG A 159 -10.53 27.19 -5.79
N ALA A 160 -9.61 26.27 -5.50
CA ALA A 160 -8.59 26.50 -4.48
C ALA A 160 -7.65 27.67 -4.86
N ILE A 161 -7.21 27.72 -6.12
CA ILE A 161 -6.38 28.82 -6.64
C ILE A 161 -7.15 30.14 -6.59
N SER A 162 -8.40 30.16 -7.08
CA SER A 162 -9.26 31.34 -7.06
C SER A 162 -9.55 31.84 -5.64
N SER A 163 -9.86 30.94 -4.71
CA SER A 163 -10.06 31.26 -3.30
C SER A 163 -8.81 31.90 -2.70
N LEU A 164 -7.62 31.38 -3.01
CA LEU A 164 -6.37 31.97 -2.53
C LEU A 164 -6.14 33.36 -3.11
N ILE A 165 -6.40 33.56 -4.40
CA ILE A 165 -6.26 34.87 -5.04
C ILE A 165 -7.21 35.90 -4.42
N ALA A 166 -8.45 35.49 -4.12
CA ALA A 166 -9.47 36.38 -3.57
C ALA A 166 -9.25 36.71 -2.08
N THR A 167 -8.83 35.75 -1.27
CA THR A 167 -8.79 35.89 0.20
C THR A 167 -7.39 35.95 0.79
N GLY A 168 -6.38 35.40 0.10
CA GLY A 168 -5.05 35.18 0.65
C GLY A 168 -5.02 34.17 1.80
N ASP A 169 -6.11 33.46 2.07
CA ASP A 169 -6.27 32.62 3.25
C ASP A 169 -6.12 31.13 2.94
N TRP A 170 -5.07 30.53 3.50
CA TRP A 170 -4.79 29.09 3.39
C TRP A 170 -5.78 28.22 4.17
N THR A 171 -6.50 28.78 5.15
CA THR A 171 -7.48 28.02 5.94
C THR A 171 -8.71 27.61 5.12
N ALA A 172 -9.08 28.43 4.13
CA ALA A 172 -10.15 28.13 3.18
C ALA A 172 -9.82 26.87 2.37
N ILE A 173 -8.59 26.77 1.87
CA ILE A 173 -8.11 25.62 1.08
C ILE A 173 -8.02 24.37 1.95
N ALA A 174 -7.44 24.47 3.15
CA ALA A 174 -7.34 23.32 4.07
C ALA A 174 -8.73 22.79 4.48
N SER A 175 -9.75 23.65 4.50
CA SER A 175 -11.13 23.29 4.85
C SER A 175 -11.98 22.84 3.65
N GLN A 176 -11.46 22.94 2.43
CA GLN A 176 -12.18 22.63 1.20
C GLN A 176 -12.30 21.10 1.00
N LEU A 177 -13.41 20.51 1.43
CA LEU A 177 -13.64 19.05 1.35
C LEU A 177 -13.66 18.48 -0.08
N SER A 178 -13.79 19.33 -1.11
CA SER A 178 -13.72 18.87 -2.51
C SER A 178 -12.29 18.58 -2.97
N LEU A 179 -11.27 18.95 -2.19
CA LEU A 179 -9.87 18.58 -2.45
C LEU A 179 -9.54 17.27 -1.73
N PRO A 180 -8.62 16.45 -2.29
CA PRO A 180 -8.06 15.31 -1.58
C PRO A 180 -7.48 15.73 -0.24
N LEU A 181 -7.65 14.88 0.78
CA LEU A 181 -7.17 15.12 2.13
C LEU A 181 -5.65 15.30 2.14
N SER A 182 -4.90 14.54 1.34
CA SER A 182 -3.44 14.68 1.24
C SER A 182 -2.99 16.09 0.85
N ASP A 183 -3.66 16.72 -0.13
CA ASP A 183 -3.35 18.07 -0.58
C ASP A 183 -3.74 19.11 0.48
N ARG A 184 -4.89 18.92 1.14
CA ARG A 184 -5.33 19.79 2.25
C ARG A 184 -4.37 19.72 3.44
N VAL A 185 -3.88 18.52 3.77
CA VAL A 185 -2.89 18.28 4.82
C VAL A 185 -1.56 18.93 4.45
N TYR A 186 -1.13 18.84 3.19
CA TYR A 186 0.06 19.53 2.71
C TYR A 186 -0.03 21.04 2.93
N VAL A 187 -1.16 21.66 2.55
CA VAL A 187 -1.41 23.09 2.75
C VAL A 187 -1.40 23.46 4.23
N ALA A 188 -2.05 22.67 5.09
CA ALA A 188 -2.09 22.91 6.53
C ALA A 188 -0.69 22.83 7.15
N ILE A 189 0.09 21.77 6.86
CA ILE A 189 1.45 21.58 7.38
C ILE A 189 2.35 22.74 6.99
N ARG A 190 2.23 23.24 5.75
CA ARG A 190 3.09 24.33 5.29
C ARG A 190 2.72 25.67 5.92
N ASN A 191 1.43 25.98 6.03
CA ASN A 191 0.98 27.36 6.26
C ASN A 191 0.44 27.65 7.66
N PHE A 192 0.07 26.64 8.46
CA PHE A 192 -0.46 26.89 9.81
C PHE A 192 0.65 26.97 10.84
N ASP A 193 0.45 27.75 11.91
CA ASP A 193 1.30 27.65 13.09
C ASP A 193 1.09 26.29 13.82
N ASP A 194 1.92 25.99 14.82
CA ASP A 194 1.90 24.69 15.48
C ASP A 194 0.59 24.41 16.24
N ASP A 195 -0.04 25.44 16.83
CA ASP A 195 -1.25 25.29 17.64
C ASP A 195 -2.47 25.11 16.73
N GLN A 196 -2.57 25.93 15.69
CA GLN A 196 -3.59 25.84 14.65
C GLN A 196 -3.51 24.50 13.91
N LEU A 197 -2.30 24.06 13.54
CA LEU A 197 -2.08 22.77 12.89
C LEU A 197 -2.54 21.61 13.76
N THR A 198 -2.19 21.63 15.05
CA THR A 198 -2.58 20.58 16.00
C THR A 198 -4.10 20.46 16.12
N GLN A 199 -4.79 21.59 16.28
CA GLN A 199 -6.25 21.61 16.36
C GLN A 199 -6.90 21.11 15.06
N TRP A 200 -6.38 21.56 13.91
CA TRP A 200 -6.89 21.16 12.61
C TRP A 200 -6.71 19.65 12.35
N LEU A 201 -5.54 19.08 12.64
CA LEU A 201 -5.26 17.65 12.48
C LEU A 201 -6.18 16.79 13.34
N ASN A 202 -6.36 17.15 14.62
CA ASN A 202 -7.28 16.43 15.52
C ASN A 202 -8.73 16.45 14.99
N LYS A 203 -9.16 17.60 14.45
CA LYS A 203 -10.47 17.71 13.81
C LYS A 203 -10.58 16.83 12.57
N GLN A 204 -9.57 16.82 11.69
CA GLN A 204 -9.60 15.99 10.48
C GLN A 204 -9.59 14.49 10.79
N ILE A 205 -8.83 14.04 11.81
CA ILE A 205 -8.86 12.64 12.26
C ILE A 205 -10.27 12.27 12.73
N THR A 206 -10.89 13.13 13.55
CA THR A 206 -12.26 12.91 14.04
C THR A 206 -13.26 12.79 12.88
N LEU A 207 -13.16 13.66 11.87
CA LEU A 207 -14.00 13.63 10.67
C LEU A 207 -13.76 12.35 9.86
N ALA A 208 -12.50 11.99 9.60
CA ALA A 208 -12.16 10.79 8.84
C ALA A 208 -12.71 9.50 9.49
N ILE A 209 -12.63 9.41 10.83
CA ILE A 209 -13.22 8.29 11.58
C ILE A 209 -14.76 8.32 11.47
N ALA A 210 -15.38 9.49 11.64
CA ALA A 210 -16.84 9.61 11.64
C ALA A 210 -17.46 9.29 10.26
N ASP A 211 -16.78 9.68 9.18
CA ASP A 211 -17.23 9.49 7.80
C ASP A 211 -16.80 8.15 7.18
N GLY A 212 -15.80 7.49 7.79
CA GLY A 212 -15.15 6.31 7.25
C GLY A 212 -14.30 6.63 6.02
N ASP A 213 -13.64 7.78 6.02
CA ASP A 213 -12.80 8.24 4.92
C ASP A 213 -11.41 7.58 4.98
N ILE A 214 -11.16 6.69 4.03
CA ILE A 214 -9.91 5.93 3.93
C ILE A 214 -8.69 6.81 3.62
N GLU A 215 -8.87 8.03 3.09
CA GLU A 215 -7.75 8.96 2.94
C GLU A 215 -7.15 9.37 4.28
N GLY A 216 -7.92 9.24 5.38
CA GLY A 216 -7.45 9.47 6.75
C GLY A 216 -6.23 8.64 7.16
N ILE A 217 -5.87 7.59 6.40
CA ILE A 217 -4.61 6.86 6.55
C ILE A 217 -3.39 7.81 6.48
N VAL A 218 -3.46 8.89 5.70
CA VAL A 218 -2.36 9.89 5.63
C VAL A 218 -2.11 10.57 6.99
N LEU A 219 -3.15 10.67 7.83
CA LEU A 219 -3.11 11.30 9.14
C LEU A 219 -2.78 10.30 10.24
N THR A 220 -3.46 9.15 10.23
CA THR A 220 -3.35 8.16 11.30
C THR A 220 -2.14 7.25 11.12
N GLY A 221 -1.67 7.09 9.87
CA GLY A 221 -0.72 6.03 9.53
C GLY A 221 -1.27 4.65 9.91
N ILE A 222 -0.35 3.74 10.24
CA ILE A 222 -0.68 2.36 10.65
C ILE A 222 -0.85 2.29 12.17
N THR A 223 -1.92 2.90 12.69
CA THR A 223 -2.28 2.96 14.12
C THR A 223 -3.69 2.40 14.37
N GLU A 224 -4.13 2.33 15.64
CA GLU A 224 -5.50 1.93 15.99
C GLU A 224 -6.61 2.80 15.35
N PRO A 225 -6.50 4.15 15.30
CA PRO A 225 -7.48 4.99 14.59
C PRO A 225 -7.72 4.61 13.13
N MET A 226 -6.72 4.04 12.44
CA MET A 226 -6.91 3.50 11.07
C MET A 226 -7.99 2.39 11.05
N VAL A 227 -8.01 1.55 12.08
CA VAL A 227 -9.02 0.48 12.22
C VAL A 227 -10.40 1.07 12.46
N ASP A 228 -10.50 2.17 13.20
CA ASP A 228 -11.76 2.87 13.45
C ASP A 228 -12.34 3.48 12.16
N ILE A 229 -11.47 4.10 11.33
CA ILE A 229 -11.84 4.56 9.98
C ILE A 229 -12.41 3.38 9.17
N PHE A 230 -11.70 2.25 9.12
CA PHE A 230 -12.17 1.08 8.37
C PHE A 230 -13.44 0.45 8.94
N ALA A 231 -13.65 0.49 10.25
CA ALA A 231 -14.89 0.02 10.86
C ALA A 231 -16.08 0.84 10.37
N ARG A 232 -15.94 2.16 10.30
CA ARG A 232 -16.97 3.05 9.77
C ARG A 232 -17.16 2.91 8.26
N TYR A 233 -16.07 2.76 7.51
CA TYR A 233 -16.09 2.48 6.08
C TYR A 233 -16.89 1.20 5.77
N ILE A 234 -16.60 0.10 6.47
CA ILE A 234 -17.32 -1.17 6.30
C ILE A 234 -18.80 -1.01 6.66
N GLN A 235 -19.12 -0.26 7.73
CA GLN A 235 -20.50 -0.02 8.12
C GLN A 235 -21.28 0.72 7.02
N LYS A 236 -20.64 1.68 6.34
CA LYS A 236 -21.27 2.55 5.34
C LYS A 236 -21.34 1.91 3.96
N PHE A 237 -20.27 1.24 3.53
CA PHE A 237 -20.12 0.74 2.15
C PHE A 237 -20.24 -0.78 2.04
N HIS A 238 -20.29 -1.50 3.16
CA HIS A 238 -20.30 -2.96 3.22
C HIS A 238 -19.10 -3.65 2.51
N ASP A 239 -18.03 -2.89 2.23
CA ASP A 239 -16.82 -3.41 1.60
C ASP A 239 -15.80 -3.91 2.64
N VAL A 240 -16.01 -5.15 3.06
CA VAL A 240 -15.09 -5.88 3.96
C VAL A 240 -13.80 -6.29 3.23
N GLN A 241 -13.86 -6.46 1.90
CA GLN A 241 -12.73 -6.94 1.12
C GLN A 241 -11.60 -5.92 1.09
N THR A 242 -11.89 -4.68 0.70
CA THR A 242 -10.89 -3.60 0.64
C THR A 242 -10.25 -3.39 2.00
N ALA A 243 -11.07 -3.26 3.05
CA ALA A 243 -10.59 -3.09 4.42
C ALA A 243 -9.67 -4.25 4.86
N THR A 244 -10.07 -5.50 4.61
CA THR A 244 -9.27 -6.68 4.97
C THR A 244 -7.94 -6.72 4.22
N LEU A 245 -7.95 -6.43 2.92
CA LEU A 245 -6.74 -6.45 2.09
C LEU A 245 -5.74 -5.37 2.52
N VAL A 246 -6.20 -4.16 2.79
CA VAL A 246 -5.34 -3.07 3.30
C VAL A 246 -4.79 -3.44 4.68
N LEU A 247 -5.65 -3.84 5.62
CA LEU A 247 -5.24 -4.16 6.98
C LEU A 247 -4.35 -5.41 7.06
N SER A 248 -4.35 -6.30 6.06
CA SER A 248 -3.43 -7.45 6.00
C SER A 248 -1.94 -7.06 5.96
N ILE A 249 -1.63 -5.82 5.55
CA ILE A 249 -0.27 -5.28 5.52
C ILE A 249 0.27 -5.07 6.94
N CYS A 250 -0.62 -4.77 7.88
CA CYS A 250 -0.26 -4.33 9.22
C CYS A 250 -0.83 -5.16 10.38
N ALA A 251 -1.95 -5.87 10.21
CA ALA A 251 -2.57 -6.66 11.26
C ALA A 251 -2.47 -8.17 10.94
N PRO A 252 -1.83 -9.00 11.79
CA PRO A 252 -1.47 -8.75 13.20
C PRO A 252 0.00 -8.35 13.45
N ARG A 253 0.69 -7.73 12.47
CA ARG A 253 2.12 -7.39 12.60
C ARG A 253 2.39 -6.25 13.58
N TYR A 254 1.65 -5.16 13.42
CA TYR A 254 1.74 -3.90 14.17
C TYR A 254 0.48 -3.66 15.01
N ILE A 255 -0.67 -4.07 14.49
CA ILE A 255 -1.99 -3.86 15.12
C ILE A 255 -2.59 -5.22 15.49
N ASP A 256 -2.97 -5.42 16.75
CA ASP A 256 -3.70 -6.60 17.21
C ASP A 256 -5.11 -6.21 17.66
N ASP A 257 -6.02 -6.08 16.67
CA ASP A 257 -7.43 -5.76 16.89
C ASP A 257 -8.32 -6.96 16.53
N ILE A 258 -9.31 -7.25 17.38
CA ILE A 258 -10.26 -8.34 17.17
C ILE A 258 -11.12 -8.15 15.91
N ARG A 259 -11.45 -6.90 15.55
CA ARG A 259 -12.20 -6.53 14.35
C ARG A 259 -11.43 -6.93 13.10
N CYS A 260 -10.13 -6.64 13.03
CA CYS A 260 -9.25 -7.06 11.94
C CYS A 260 -9.26 -8.59 11.77
N ARG A 261 -9.31 -9.33 12.88
CA ARG A 261 -9.42 -10.81 12.84
C ARG A 261 -10.78 -11.26 12.34
N ALA A 262 -11.86 -10.63 12.78
CA ALA A 262 -13.21 -10.92 12.33
C ALA A 262 -13.37 -10.67 10.82
N TRP A 263 -12.97 -9.50 10.33
CA TRP A 263 -13.03 -9.16 8.91
C TRP A 263 -12.21 -10.12 8.04
N ARG A 264 -11.01 -10.49 8.49
CA ARG A 264 -10.19 -11.53 7.83
C ARG A 264 -10.94 -12.86 7.69
N ASN A 265 -11.58 -13.32 8.76
CA ASN A 265 -12.34 -14.58 8.73
C ASN A 265 -13.56 -14.47 7.81
N THR A 266 -14.27 -13.35 7.84
CA THR A 266 -15.41 -13.07 6.96
C THR A 266 -14.99 -13.07 5.49
N TYR A 267 -13.89 -12.40 5.14
CA TYR A 267 -13.37 -12.39 3.77
C TYR A 267 -12.96 -13.81 3.31
N ARG A 268 -12.28 -14.57 4.16
CA ARG A 268 -11.95 -15.98 3.88
C ARG A 268 -13.19 -16.84 3.65
N ALA A 269 -14.23 -16.66 4.46
CA ALA A 269 -15.50 -17.38 4.33
C ALA A 269 -16.24 -16.98 3.05
N HIS A 270 -16.19 -15.70 2.68
CA HIS A 270 -16.72 -15.19 1.42
C HIS A 270 -16.03 -15.88 0.23
N LEU A 271 -14.70 -15.84 0.15
CA LEU A 271 -13.95 -16.53 -0.90
C LEU A 271 -14.26 -18.03 -0.95
N GLN A 272 -14.40 -18.68 0.21
CA GLN A 272 -14.76 -20.09 0.30
C GLN A 272 -16.15 -20.39 -0.29
N ARG A 273 -17.17 -19.60 0.06
CA ARG A 273 -18.54 -19.78 -0.43
C ARG A 273 -18.63 -19.60 -1.95
N HIS A 274 -17.84 -18.69 -2.50
CA HIS A 274 -17.77 -18.43 -3.94
C HIS A 274 -16.80 -19.37 -4.70
N LYS A 275 -16.26 -20.40 -4.04
CA LYS A 275 -15.31 -21.36 -4.62
C LYS A 275 -14.02 -20.72 -5.16
N LEU A 276 -13.66 -19.53 -4.67
CA LEU A 276 -12.43 -18.80 -4.99
C LEU A 276 -11.24 -19.33 -4.17
N PHE A 277 -10.98 -20.64 -4.27
CA PHE A 277 -10.02 -21.33 -3.42
C PHE A 277 -8.58 -20.85 -3.65
N PHE A 278 -8.24 -20.53 -4.89
CA PHE A 278 -6.90 -20.02 -5.24
C PHE A 278 -6.65 -18.65 -4.59
N GLN A 279 -7.61 -17.72 -4.70
CA GLN A 279 -7.55 -16.40 -4.10
C GLN A 279 -7.47 -16.51 -2.58
N ARG A 280 -8.25 -17.41 -1.96
CA ARG A 280 -8.20 -17.66 -0.51
C ARG A 280 -6.80 -18.13 -0.09
N THR A 281 -6.25 -19.10 -0.81
CA THR A 281 -4.92 -19.66 -0.53
C THR A 281 -3.82 -18.61 -0.71
N LYS A 282 -3.88 -17.84 -1.80
CA LYS A 282 -2.97 -16.72 -2.06
C LYS A 282 -3.04 -15.70 -0.93
N PHE A 283 -4.24 -15.28 -0.54
CA PHE A 283 -4.45 -14.36 0.57
C PHE A 283 -3.87 -14.88 1.89
N ASP A 284 -4.06 -16.16 2.20
CA ASP A 284 -3.56 -16.79 3.43
C ASP A 284 -2.03 -16.81 3.48
N VAL A 285 -1.40 -17.23 2.37
CA VAL A 285 0.06 -17.29 2.24
C VAL A 285 0.66 -15.89 2.36
N GLU A 286 0.14 -14.93 1.61
CA GLU A 286 0.66 -13.56 1.62
C GLU A 286 0.41 -12.85 2.96
N SER A 287 -0.76 -13.04 3.58
CA SER A 287 -1.05 -12.51 4.92
C SER A 287 -0.11 -13.10 5.96
N THR A 288 0.20 -14.40 5.88
CA THR A 288 1.14 -15.05 6.80
C THR A 288 2.55 -14.47 6.64
N LYS A 289 3.03 -14.29 5.40
CA LYS A 289 4.32 -13.64 5.12
C LYS A 289 4.36 -12.21 5.67
N ARG A 290 3.31 -11.42 5.42
CA ARG A 290 3.19 -10.03 5.89
C ARG A 290 3.05 -9.92 7.41
N SER A 291 2.51 -10.94 8.08
CA SER A 291 2.36 -10.95 9.54
C SER A 291 3.67 -11.10 10.33
N LYS A 292 4.79 -11.36 9.66
CA LYS A 292 6.08 -11.60 10.32
C LYS A 292 6.54 -10.37 11.10
N ARG A 293 6.78 -10.57 12.39
CA ARG A 293 7.46 -9.61 13.27
C ARG A 293 8.73 -10.29 13.78
N ASP A 294 9.88 -9.68 13.54
CA ASP A 294 11.20 -10.17 13.97
C ASP A 294 11.50 -11.60 13.46
N GLY A 295 11.10 -11.86 12.21
CA GLY A 295 11.22 -13.18 11.57
C GLY A 295 10.12 -14.17 11.93
N ILE A 296 9.36 -13.91 13.00
CA ILE A 296 8.34 -14.81 13.54
C ILE A 296 6.96 -14.45 12.97
N PRO A 297 6.27 -15.35 12.24
CA PRO A 297 4.90 -15.13 11.79
C PRO A 297 3.94 -14.98 12.98
N LYS A 298 3.17 -13.89 13.01
CA LYS A 298 2.09 -13.70 14.00
C LYS A 298 0.81 -14.46 13.63
N LEU A 299 0.62 -14.74 12.34
CA LEU A 299 -0.40 -15.69 11.89
C LEU A 299 0.22 -17.10 11.84
N LYS A 300 -0.45 -18.07 12.46
CA LYS A 300 -0.06 -19.47 12.38
C LYS A 300 -0.26 -19.93 10.93
N PRO A 301 0.80 -20.39 10.23
CA PRO A 301 0.64 -21.01 8.93
C PRO A 301 -0.33 -22.21 9.07
N PRO A 302 -1.21 -22.45 8.10
CA PRO A 302 -2.01 -23.66 8.10
C PRO A 302 -1.07 -24.86 8.23
N SER A 303 -1.40 -25.81 9.11
CA SER A 303 -0.63 -27.05 9.21
C SER A 303 -0.61 -27.72 7.83
N ARG A 304 0.46 -28.46 7.52
CA ARG A 304 0.43 -29.33 6.34
C ARG A 304 -0.67 -30.37 6.58
N GLN A 305 -1.83 -30.18 5.95
CA GLN A 305 -3.05 -30.98 6.14
C GLN A 305 -3.13 -32.16 5.17
N ILE A 306 -2.02 -32.57 4.58
CA ILE A 306 -2.02 -33.62 3.54
C ILE A 306 -1.15 -34.76 4.05
N ALA A 307 -1.80 -35.78 4.62
CA ALA A 307 -1.25 -37.13 4.68
C ALA A 307 -1.66 -37.83 3.38
N LEU A 308 -0.69 -38.27 2.59
CA LEU A 308 -0.98 -39.05 1.41
C LEU A 308 -1.10 -40.51 1.78
N ARG A 309 -2.20 -41.14 1.38
CA ARG A 309 -2.40 -42.58 1.52
C ARG A 309 -2.72 -43.18 0.16
N CYS A 310 -2.18 -44.36 -0.10
CA CYS A 310 -2.55 -45.10 -1.30
C CYS A 310 -3.97 -45.65 -1.12
N VAL A 311 -4.89 -45.31 -2.03
CA VAL A 311 -6.29 -45.82 -1.98
C VAL A 311 -6.34 -47.35 -2.09
N PHE A 312 -5.31 -48.00 -2.64
CA PHE A 312 -5.29 -49.44 -2.86
C PHE A 312 -4.72 -50.24 -1.67
N CYS A 313 -3.55 -49.85 -1.14
CA CYS A 313 -2.88 -50.60 -0.06
C CYS A 313 -2.86 -49.86 1.29
N ASP A 314 -3.51 -48.69 1.37
CA ASP A 314 -3.61 -47.79 2.53
C ASP A 314 -2.25 -47.36 3.14
N ALA A 315 -1.15 -47.62 2.43
CA ALA A 315 0.17 -47.21 2.87
C ALA A 315 0.28 -45.68 2.92
N GLU A 316 0.67 -45.15 4.07
CA GLU A 316 1.03 -43.74 4.22
C GLU A 316 2.28 -43.44 3.39
N THR A 317 2.15 -42.50 2.46
CA THR A 317 3.25 -42.01 1.65
C THR A 317 3.78 -40.75 2.33
N SER A 318 4.83 -40.91 3.15
CA SER A 318 5.50 -39.74 3.72
C SER A 318 6.16 -38.94 2.60
N LEU A 319 5.68 -37.72 2.37
CA LEU A 319 6.28 -36.76 1.45
C LEU A 319 7.53 -36.08 2.04
N ALA A 320 7.97 -36.45 3.25
CA ALA A 320 9.13 -35.88 3.91
C ALA A 320 9.82 -36.91 4.80
N ASN A 321 10.86 -37.57 4.27
CA ASN A 321 12.10 -37.90 5.02
C ASN A 321 13.11 -38.78 4.23
N THR A 322 13.29 -38.59 2.92
CA THR A 322 14.41 -39.24 2.21
C THR A 322 15.74 -38.49 2.30
N ALA A 323 15.81 -37.34 2.99
CA ALA A 323 17.03 -36.52 2.99
C ALA A 323 17.76 -36.38 4.34
N ASN A 324 17.24 -36.86 5.48
CA ASN A 324 17.99 -36.81 6.76
C ASN A 324 17.34 -37.67 7.88
N GLN A 325 17.42 -39.00 7.80
CA GLN A 325 17.32 -39.83 9.00
C GLN A 325 18.59 -40.67 9.19
N PRO A 326 19.27 -40.59 10.35
CA PRO A 326 20.24 -41.60 10.73
C PRO A 326 19.51 -42.93 11.03
N PRO A 327 20.16 -44.09 10.84
CA PRO A 327 19.52 -45.37 11.03
C PRO A 327 19.34 -45.61 12.53
N HIS A 328 18.13 -45.46 13.06
CA HIS A 328 17.82 -45.94 14.40
C HIS A 328 16.47 -46.67 14.46
N LEU A 329 16.60 -47.99 14.59
CA LEU A 329 15.78 -48.97 15.32
C LEU A 329 14.37 -48.53 15.73
N GLY A 330 13.36 -49.07 15.03
CA GLY A 330 12.00 -49.23 15.56
C GLY A 330 10.90 -49.00 14.52
N GLY A 331 10.38 -50.08 13.93
CA GLY A 331 9.21 -50.03 13.03
C GLY A 331 9.44 -50.77 11.71
N ALA A 332 9.62 -52.09 11.78
CA ALA A 332 9.78 -52.95 10.63
C ALA A 332 8.43 -53.22 9.95
N SER A 333 8.20 -52.70 8.74
CA SER A 333 7.31 -53.32 7.74
C SER A 333 7.23 -52.61 6.37
N SER A 334 7.64 -51.35 6.21
CA SER A 334 7.41 -50.61 4.94
C SER A 334 8.60 -50.55 3.97
N ALA A 335 9.84 -50.68 4.43
CA ALA A 335 11.03 -50.55 3.58
C ALA A 335 11.38 -51.82 2.78
N GLN A 336 10.85 -53.00 3.16
CA GLN A 336 11.16 -54.27 2.49
C GLN A 336 10.24 -54.55 1.28
N ALA A 337 9.11 -53.87 1.15
CA ALA A 337 8.19 -54.05 0.01
C ALA A 337 8.64 -53.28 -1.25
N ALA A 338 9.28 -52.12 -1.08
CA ALA A 338 9.75 -51.29 -2.21
C ALA A 338 10.91 -51.96 -2.98
N SER A 339 11.87 -52.56 -2.28
CA SER A 339 13.06 -53.18 -2.90
C SER A 339 12.75 -54.49 -3.65
N ALA A 340 11.71 -55.22 -3.22
CA ALA A 340 11.24 -56.43 -3.91
C ALA A 340 10.46 -56.12 -5.20
N LEU A 341 9.93 -54.90 -5.33
CA LEU A 341 9.15 -54.46 -6.49
C LEU A 341 10.03 -53.81 -7.57
N GLU A 342 11.09 -53.12 -7.16
CA GLU A 342 12.11 -52.50 -8.02
C GLU A 342 12.90 -53.52 -8.86
N SER A 343 13.07 -54.74 -8.36
CA SER A 343 13.84 -55.80 -9.00
C SER A 343 13.07 -56.59 -10.08
N ARG A 344 11.77 -56.30 -10.29
CA ARG A 344 10.91 -57.03 -11.24
C ARG A 344 10.54 -56.29 -12.52
N ASN A 345 10.54 -54.95 -12.55
CA ASN A 345 10.21 -54.19 -13.76
C ASN A 345 10.82 -52.76 -13.75
N PRO A 346 11.75 -52.44 -14.67
CA PRO A 346 12.39 -51.12 -14.70
C PRO A 346 11.41 -49.97 -14.96
N LEU A 347 10.31 -50.21 -15.69
CA LEU A 347 9.27 -49.18 -15.93
C LEU A 347 8.53 -48.82 -14.64
N LEU A 348 8.35 -49.80 -13.74
CA LEU A 348 7.71 -49.59 -12.46
C LEU A 348 8.62 -48.78 -11.53
N ALA A 349 9.92 -49.09 -11.50
CA ALA A 349 10.92 -48.30 -10.78
C ALA A 349 10.97 -46.85 -11.27
N THR A 350 10.93 -46.61 -12.60
CA THR A 350 10.83 -45.25 -13.15
C THR A 350 9.55 -44.54 -12.71
N SER A 351 8.41 -45.23 -12.72
CA SER A 351 7.12 -44.64 -12.30
C SER A 351 7.06 -44.32 -10.80
N ILE A 352 7.71 -45.13 -9.96
CA ILE A 352 7.82 -44.89 -8.52
C ILE A 352 8.77 -43.72 -8.25
N ASN A 353 9.94 -43.70 -8.90
CA ASN A 353 10.92 -42.62 -8.77
C ASN A 353 10.41 -41.27 -9.31
N ALA A 354 9.54 -41.29 -10.32
CA ALA A 354 8.85 -40.10 -10.82
C ALA A 354 7.69 -39.63 -9.90
N GLY A 355 7.41 -40.33 -8.80
CA GLY A 355 6.30 -40.02 -7.90
C GLY A 355 4.91 -40.29 -8.49
N VAL A 356 4.84 -41.10 -9.55
CA VAL A 356 3.62 -41.41 -10.31
C VAL A 356 2.89 -42.64 -9.76
N SER A 357 3.62 -43.53 -9.07
CA SER A 357 3.12 -44.80 -8.53
C SER A 357 3.47 -44.96 -7.06
N CYS A 358 2.62 -45.66 -6.32
CA CYS A 358 2.82 -45.97 -4.91
C CYS A 358 4.07 -46.86 -4.71
N PRO A 359 5.00 -46.49 -3.81
CA PRO A 359 6.21 -47.29 -3.56
C PRO A 359 5.92 -48.64 -2.89
N ASN A 360 4.76 -48.80 -2.23
CA ASN A 360 4.40 -50.02 -1.50
C ASN A 360 3.67 -51.05 -2.37
N CYS A 361 2.87 -50.63 -3.36
CA CYS A 361 2.06 -51.56 -4.18
C CYS A 361 2.17 -51.35 -5.68
N GLY A 362 2.92 -50.35 -6.14
CA GLY A 362 3.13 -50.06 -7.57
C GLY A 362 1.92 -49.45 -8.30
N ARG A 363 0.80 -49.19 -7.62
CA ARG A 363 -0.40 -48.60 -8.23
C ARG A 363 -0.23 -47.12 -8.50
N HIS A 364 -0.73 -46.63 -9.63
CA HIS A 364 -0.75 -45.20 -9.96
C HIS A 364 -1.45 -44.35 -8.88
N LEU A 365 -0.84 -43.23 -8.52
CA LEU A 365 -1.38 -42.27 -7.56
C LEU A 365 -2.47 -41.40 -8.21
N PRO A 366 -3.49 -40.99 -7.44
CA PRO A 366 -4.57 -40.16 -7.96
C PRO A 366 -4.08 -38.78 -8.39
N ARG A 367 -4.81 -38.13 -9.30
CA ARG A 367 -4.57 -36.75 -9.71
C ARG A 367 -5.38 -35.78 -8.84
N CYS A 368 -4.82 -34.61 -8.58
CA CYS A 368 -5.51 -33.52 -7.90
C CYS A 368 -6.71 -33.09 -8.77
N VAL A 369 -7.91 -33.08 -8.20
CA VAL A 369 -9.13 -32.65 -8.91
C VAL A 369 -9.07 -31.17 -9.35
N VAL A 370 -8.17 -30.38 -8.77
CA VAL A 370 -8.01 -28.95 -9.07
C VAL A 370 -6.96 -28.70 -10.17
N CYS A 371 -5.74 -29.23 -10.03
CA CYS A 371 -4.65 -28.97 -10.97
C CYS A 371 -4.32 -30.14 -11.91
N LEU A 372 -4.99 -31.29 -11.78
CA LEU A 372 -4.76 -32.52 -12.54
C LEU A 372 -3.35 -33.13 -12.46
N GLU A 373 -2.48 -32.57 -11.61
CA GLU A 373 -1.16 -33.12 -11.26
C GLU A 373 -1.30 -34.36 -10.38
N ILE A 374 -0.33 -35.27 -10.46
CA ILE A 374 -0.31 -36.48 -9.62
C ILE A 374 0.02 -36.09 -8.18
N VAL A 375 -0.81 -36.53 -7.24
CA VAL A 375 -0.66 -36.21 -5.83
C VAL A 375 0.46 -37.08 -5.24
N GLY A 376 1.51 -36.46 -4.69
CA GLY A 376 2.65 -37.17 -4.09
C GLY A 376 3.97 -37.02 -4.82
N VAL A 377 4.00 -36.28 -5.94
CA VAL A 377 5.25 -35.88 -6.59
C VAL A 377 5.88 -34.73 -5.81
N PRO A 378 7.15 -34.82 -5.36
CA PRO A 378 7.89 -33.67 -4.87
C PRO A 378 7.94 -32.59 -5.96
N ARG A 379 7.53 -31.36 -5.65
CA ARG A 379 7.71 -30.25 -6.59
C ARG A 379 9.20 -30.07 -6.85
N SER A 380 9.59 -30.03 -8.12
CA SER A 380 10.97 -29.69 -8.55
C SER A 380 11.37 -28.29 -8.08
N ASP A 381 10.39 -27.43 -7.82
CA ASP A 381 10.60 -26.06 -7.36
C ASP A 381 10.58 -26.01 -5.84
N LYS A 382 11.65 -26.49 -5.18
CA LYS A 382 11.84 -26.29 -3.74
C LYS A 382 12.55 -24.94 -3.48
N PRO A 383 11.87 -23.91 -2.97
CA PRO A 383 12.54 -22.74 -2.41
C PRO A 383 13.22 -23.03 -1.06
N GLU A 384 12.90 -24.14 -0.40
CA GLU A 384 13.42 -24.51 0.93
C GLU A 384 14.88 -25.02 0.91
N GLU A 385 15.48 -25.28 -0.27
CA GLU A 385 16.87 -25.72 -0.44
C GLU A 385 17.84 -24.60 -0.90
N LYS A 386 17.40 -23.34 -1.00
CA LYS A 386 18.33 -22.21 -1.13
C LYS A 386 18.89 -21.82 0.24
N SER A 387 19.82 -22.62 0.76
CA SER A 387 20.78 -22.11 1.73
C SER A 387 21.59 -20.99 1.09
N GLU A 388 21.54 -19.81 1.70
CA GLU A 388 22.42 -18.65 1.53
C GLU A 388 23.46 -18.72 0.39
N SER A 389 23.04 -18.47 -0.84
CA SER A 389 23.93 -17.91 -1.85
C SER A 389 23.48 -16.49 -2.16
N LYS A 390 24.29 -15.53 -1.71
CA LYS A 390 24.22 -14.14 -2.17
C LYS A 390 24.33 -14.15 -3.68
N MET A 391 23.22 -13.96 -4.40
CA MET A 391 23.07 -13.26 -5.69
C MET A 391 21.58 -13.30 -6.06
N ALA A 392 20.81 -12.40 -5.47
CA ALA A 392 19.55 -11.95 -6.08
C ALA A 392 19.93 -10.73 -6.93
N ASP A 393 19.80 -10.83 -8.26
CA ASP A 393 19.57 -9.69 -9.17
C ASP A 393 19.63 -10.16 -10.65
N THR A 394 18.62 -10.91 -11.14
CA THR A 394 18.37 -11.00 -12.61
C THR A 394 17.06 -11.68 -13.04
N LEU A 395 16.14 -12.06 -12.15
CA LEU A 395 14.91 -12.79 -12.55
C LEU A 395 13.58 -12.03 -12.37
N SER A 396 13.60 -10.86 -11.72
CA SER A 396 12.43 -9.96 -11.67
C SER A 396 12.26 -9.12 -12.94
N ALA A 397 13.23 -9.15 -13.88
CA ALA A 397 13.21 -8.37 -15.11
C ALA A 397 12.52 -9.08 -16.30
N LEU A 398 12.23 -10.39 -16.21
CA LEU A 398 11.68 -11.15 -17.34
C LEU A 398 10.15 -11.34 -17.29
N TYR A 399 9.51 -11.14 -16.14
CA TYR A 399 8.06 -11.23 -16.02
C TYR A 399 7.31 -9.90 -16.23
N LEU A 400 8.03 -8.77 -16.32
CA LEU A 400 7.44 -7.46 -16.62
C LEU A 400 7.44 -7.12 -18.12
N ASN A 401 8.16 -7.87 -18.96
CA ASN A 401 8.21 -7.63 -20.41
C ASN A 401 7.27 -8.54 -21.23
N ALA A 402 6.62 -9.54 -20.61
CA ALA A 402 5.70 -10.44 -21.31
C ALA A 402 4.26 -9.88 -21.42
N ASP A 403 3.88 -8.92 -20.57
CA ASP A 403 2.56 -8.26 -20.63
C ASP A 403 2.51 -7.07 -21.62
N ALA A 404 3.64 -6.70 -22.24
CA ALA A 404 3.71 -5.60 -23.21
C ALA A 404 3.39 -6.03 -24.66
N ASP A 405 3.60 -7.31 -25.03
CA ASP A 405 3.34 -7.80 -26.39
C ASP A 405 1.91 -8.35 -26.59
N ALA A 406 1.18 -8.69 -25.53
CA ALA A 406 -0.16 -9.28 -25.63
C ALA A 406 -1.28 -8.26 -25.98
N THR A 407 -0.98 -6.95 -26.04
CA THR A 407 -1.93 -5.91 -26.46
C THR A 407 -1.76 -5.45 -27.92
N SER A 408 -0.82 -6.03 -28.69
CA SER A 408 -0.60 -5.68 -30.10
C SER A 408 -1.43 -6.53 -31.09
N GLU A 409 -1.87 -7.73 -30.70
CA GLU A 409 -2.53 -8.69 -31.64
C GLU A 409 -4.06 -8.77 -31.51
N ARG A 410 -4.74 -7.69 -31.09
CA ARG A 410 -6.23 -7.61 -31.12
C ARG A 410 -6.79 -6.52 -32.03
N THR A 411 -6.03 -6.13 -33.05
CA THR A 411 -6.51 -5.30 -34.16
C THR A 411 -6.06 -5.87 -35.49
N LEU A 412 -6.47 -7.10 -35.80
CA LEU A 412 -6.58 -7.65 -37.16
C LEU A 412 -7.28 -9.02 -37.10
N SER A 413 -8.60 -9.00 -37.02
CA SER A 413 -9.54 -10.02 -37.51
C SER A 413 -10.94 -9.43 -37.45
#